data_AF-A0A183IN57-F1
#
_entry.id   AF-A0A183IN57-F1
#
_cell.length_a   1.000
_cell.length_b   1.000
_cell.length_c   1.000
_cell.angle_alpha   90.00
_cell.angle_beta   90.00
_cell.angle_gamma   90.00
#
_symmetry.space_group_name_H-M   'P 1'
#
loop_
_entity.id
_entity.type
_entity.pdbx_description
1 polymer ?
#
loop_
_entity_poly.entity_id
_entity_poly.type
_entity_poly.pdbx_seq_one_letter_code
_entity_poly.pdbx_strand_id
1 'polypeptide(L)'
;MFCRKCEDTLQLSGEAYQVIDNPTAEQKNNVGIVNCLNYLQRFLVPLCERYGSQADPLKSSLSAVQSIQQSAVQPLVQSIIDAVTAIVVTMHQEKFEASLETFKTVPQCSLYMRELQEFLSRVQKQFLSPFEQTEYMKNVAIEIAQEMCRFFILHATLLRPLSNHRRLCLAADCAQVELVMNILCDRLSDVGEPYLMLRSFRPLLVQSAEEIVSTCVQPGFCIPLSLIIQLLISMSPEELPSPHQSVGWSLTRYAEWFENHPSEADRLSFLRGTVESYAQHIIEQEKPQYAITYPLIMKLFEFSCSV
;
A
#
# COMPACT_ATOMS: atom_id res chain seq x y z
N MET A 1 5.84 38.47 -1.48
CA MET A 1 4.45 38.94 -1.72
C MET A 1 3.62 37.96 -2.53
N PHE A 2 4.11 37.44 -3.67
CA PHE A 2 3.37 36.46 -4.48
C PHE A 2 3.00 35.17 -3.72
N CYS A 3 3.97 34.48 -3.11
CA CYS A 3 3.73 33.24 -2.36
C CYS A 3 2.68 33.43 -1.25
N ARG A 4 2.78 34.51 -0.47
CA ARG A 4 1.79 34.85 0.56
C ARG A 4 0.38 35.02 0.00
N LYS A 5 0.24 35.69 -1.16
CA LYS A 5 -1.07 35.79 -1.83
C LYS A 5 -1.61 34.44 -2.28
N CYS A 6 -0.75 33.55 -2.79
CA CYS A 6 -1.14 32.19 -3.13
C CYS A 6 -1.64 31.44 -1.90
N GLU A 7 -0.88 31.49 -0.79
CA GLU A 7 -1.23 30.91 0.50
C GLU A 7 -2.58 31.42 1.02
N ASP A 8 -2.79 32.74 1.04
CA ASP A 8 -4.05 33.38 1.47
C ASP A 8 -5.26 33.01 0.57
N THR A 9 -5.01 32.56 -0.67
CA THR A 9 -6.07 32.20 -1.64
C THR A 9 -6.34 30.70 -1.69
N LEU A 10 -5.47 29.86 -1.10
CA LEU A 10 -5.67 28.43 -1.03
C LEU A 10 -6.96 28.11 -0.28
N GLN A 11 -7.73 27.18 -0.84
CA GLN A 11 -8.93 26.65 -0.19
C GLN A 11 -8.55 25.35 0.51
N LEU A 12 -8.70 25.29 1.83
CA LEU A 12 -8.28 24.16 2.66
C LEU A 12 -9.48 23.45 3.33
N SER A 13 -10.68 23.67 2.82
CA SER A 13 -11.90 23.04 3.36
C SER A 13 -11.97 21.55 2.96
N GLY A 14 -12.89 20.79 3.56
CA GLY A 14 -13.13 19.39 3.14
C GLY A 14 -13.51 19.26 1.66
N GLU A 15 -14.23 20.25 1.10
CA GLU A 15 -14.63 20.30 -0.31
C GLU A 15 -13.43 20.49 -1.25
N ALA A 16 -12.31 21.01 -0.75
CA ALA A 16 -11.07 21.13 -1.50
C ALA A 16 -10.35 19.78 -1.68
N TYR A 17 -10.73 18.74 -0.93
CA TYR A 17 -10.01 17.46 -0.90
C TYR A 17 -10.89 16.22 -1.10
N GLN A 18 -12.19 16.39 -1.31
CA GLN A 18 -13.09 15.28 -1.62
C GLN A 18 -12.67 14.53 -2.91
N VAL A 19 -12.84 13.20 -2.92
CA VAL A 19 -12.47 12.33 -4.06
C VAL A 19 -13.63 11.43 -4.55
N ILE A 20 -14.82 11.68 -4.04
CA ILE A 20 -16.02 10.87 -4.28
C ILE A 20 -16.77 11.39 -5.51
N ASP A 21 -17.01 12.70 -5.55
CA ASP A 21 -17.75 13.42 -6.58
C ASP A 21 -16.81 14.14 -7.57
N ASN A 22 -17.40 14.80 -8.57
CA ASN A 22 -16.65 15.57 -9.55
C ASN A 22 -15.86 16.74 -8.91
N PRO A 23 -14.74 17.17 -9.52
CA PRO A 23 -13.89 18.22 -8.96
C PRO A 23 -14.63 19.53 -8.66
N THR A 24 -14.48 20.01 -7.42
CA THR A 24 -15.12 21.22 -6.90
C THR A 24 -14.48 22.50 -7.46
N ALA A 25 -15.13 23.65 -7.25
CA ALA A 25 -14.54 24.94 -7.60
C ALA A 25 -13.28 25.24 -6.77
N GLU A 26 -13.26 24.80 -5.50
CA GLU A 26 -12.10 24.92 -4.60
C GLU A 26 -10.91 24.13 -5.12
N GLN A 27 -11.13 22.89 -5.55
CA GLN A 27 -10.10 22.05 -6.18
C GLN A 27 -9.52 22.69 -7.43
N LYS A 28 -10.38 23.20 -8.32
CA LYS A 28 -9.94 23.89 -9.55
C LYS A 28 -9.12 25.15 -9.24
N ASN A 29 -9.48 25.90 -8.20
CA ASN A 29 -8.70 27.05 -7.75
C ASN A 29 -7.31 26.63 -7.24
N ASN A 30 -7.24 25.60 -6.38
CA ASN A 30 -5.96 25.10 -5.86
C ASN A 30 -5.05 24.57 -6.99
N VAL A 31 -5.62 23.84 -7.96
CA VAL A 31 -4.90 23.42 -9.18
C VAL A 31 -4.32 24.63 -9.92
N GLY A 32 -5.12 25.67 -10.13
CA GLY A 32 -4.66 26.91 -10.77
C GLY A 32 -3.49 27.56 -10.03
N ILE A 33 -3.58 27.65 -8.71
CA ILE A 33 -2.51 28.19 -7.85
C ILE A 33 -1.23 27.35 -7.98
N VAL A 34 -1.33 26.03 -7.86
CA VAL A 34 -0.18 25.11 -7.97
C VAL A 34 0.46 25.19 -9.35
N ASN A 35 -0.33 25.30 -10.42
CA ASN A 35 0.19 25.46 -11.78
C ASN A 35 0.92 26.81 -11.96
N CYS A 36 0.41 27.90 -11.39
CA CYS A 36 1.13 29.18 -11.38
C CYS A 36 2.45 29.10 -10.59
N LEU A 37 2.46 28.38 -9.47
CA LEU A 37 3.66 28.12 -8.67
C LEU A 37 4.68 27.27 -9.43
N ASN A 38 4.23 26.22 -10.13
CA ASN A 38 5.06 25.41 -11.03
C ASN A 38 5.70 26.27 -12.13
N TYR A 39 4.92 27.16 -12.75
CA TYR A 39 5.44 28.07 -13.76
C TYR A 39 6.56 28.96 -13.19
N LEU A 40 6.37 29.54 -12.00
CA LEU A 40 7.41 30.34 -11.34
C LEU A 40 8.66 29.51 -11.01
N GLN A 41 8.48 28.29 -10.50
CA GLN A 41 9.55 27.37 -10.14
C GLN A 41 10.48 27.07 -11.33
N ARG A 42 9.94 26.93 -12.55
CA ARG A 42 10.74 26.70 -13.78
C ARG A 42 11.78 27.79 -14.05
N PHE A 43 11.54 29.02 -13.58
CA PHE A 43 12.52 30.11 -13.70
C PHE A 43 13.43 30.20 -12.47
N LEU A 44 12.91 29.91 -11.28
CA LEU A 44 13.71 29.99 -10.04
C LEU A 44 14.80 28.91 -9.97
N VAL A 45 14.51 27.67 -10.40
CA VAL A 45 15.47 26.56 -10.31
C VAL A 45 16.76 26.84 -11.09
N PRO A 46 16.72 27.20 -12.40
CA PRO A 46 17.95 27.49 -13.15
C PRO A 46 18.73 28.70 -12.60
N LEU A 47 18.04 29.69 -12.03
CA LEU A 47 18.70 30.84 -11.40
C LEU A 47 19.42 30.42 -10.11
N CYS A 48 18.79 29.59 -9.28
CA CYS A 48 19.43 29.03 -8.09
C CYS A 48 20.70 28.26 -8.44
N GLU A 49 20.67 27.43 -9.49
CA GLU A 49 21.82 26.67 -9.97
C GLU A 49 22.93 27.60 -10.49
N ARG A 50 22.56 28.60 -11.30
CA ARG A 50 23.51 29.55 -11.89
C ARG A 50 24.27 30.37 -10.85
N TYR A 51 23.58 30.83 -9.80
CA TYR A 51 24.17 31.68 -8.77
C TYR A 51 24.73 30.89 -7.58
N GLY A 52 24.50 29.58 -7.51
CA GLY A 52 25.12 28.67 -6.55
C GLY A 52 24.96 29.12 -5.09
N SER A 53 26.07 29.42 -4.42
CA SER A 53 26.09 29.88 -3.02
C SER A 53 25.59 31.31 -2.83
N GLN A 54 25.49 32.13 -3.88
CA GLN A 54 24.98 33.51 -3.79
C GLN A 54 23.46 33.60 -3.97
N ALA A 55 22.79 32.47 -4.18
CA ALA A 55 21.36 32.40 -4.48
C ALA A 55 20.47 32.28 -3.23
N ASP A 56 20.96 32.54 -2.02
CA ASP A 56 20.21 32.25 -0.78
C ASP A 56 18.80 32.88 -0.71
N PRO A 57 18.57 34.14 -1.17
CA PRO A 57 17.22 34.69 -1.26
C PRO A 57 16.32 33.95 -2.27
N LEU A 58 16.90 33.46 -3.38
CA LEU A 58 16.18 32.70 -4.41
C LEU A 58 15.84 31.30 -3.91
N LYS A 59 16.77 30.64 -3.20
CA LYS A 59 16.52 29.34 -2.56
C LYS A 59 15.42 29.43 -1.52
N SER A 60 15.40 30.50 -0.73
CA SER A 60 14.33 30.77 0.25
C SER A 60 12.97 31.00 -0.43
N SER A 61 12.97 31.63 -1.60
CA SER A 61 11.74 31.82 -2.38
C SER A 61 11.27 30.50 -3.00
N LEU A 62 12.20 29.67 -3.48
CA LEU A 62 11.92 28.35 -4.04
C LEU A 62 11.36 27.40 -2.97
N SER A 63 11.92 27.39 -1.76
CA SER A 63 11.39 26.58 -0.65
C SER A 63 9.98 27.03 -0.24
N ALA A 64 9.70 28.33 -0.23
CA ALA A 64 8.35 28.84 0.01
C ALA A 64 7.35 28.39 -1.06
N VAL A 65 7.75 28.39 -2.34
CA VAL A 65 6.93 27.87 -3.44
C VAL A 65 6.62 26.37 -3.24
N GLN A 66 7.64 25.57 -2.94
CA GLN A 66 7.52 24.13 -2.70
C GLN A 66 6.62 23.81 -1.50
N SER A 67 6.75 24.58 -0.41
CA SER A 67 5.92 24.41 0.79
C SER A 67 4.44 24.67 0.51
N ILE A 68 4.10 25.69 -0.30
CA ILE A 68 2.71 25.99 -0.66
C ILE A 68 2.15 24.91 -1.61
N GLN A 69 2.95 24.44 -2.58
CA GLN A 69 2.56 23.33 -3.45
C GLN A 69 2.22 22.08 -2.63
N GLN A 70 3.10 21.72 -1.69
CA GLN A 70 2.89 20.57 -0.80
C GLN A 70 1.63 20.74 0.06
N SER A 71 1.44 21.92 0.66
CA SER A 71 0.26 22.19 1.50
C SER A 71 -1.06 22.12 0.71
N ALA A 72 -1.02 22.41 -0.59
CA ALA A 72 -2.19 22.30 -1.47
C ALA A 72 -2.45 20.87 -1.95
N VAL A 73 -1.39 20.10 -2.25
CA VAL A 73 -1.50 18.78 -2.89
C VAL A 73 -1.61 17.64 -1.88
N GLN A 74 -0.83 17.66 -0.80
CA GLN A 74 -0.73 16.54 0.13
C GLN A 74 -2.07 16.12 0.79
N PRO A 75 -2.95 17.04 1.21
CA PRO A 75 -4.25 16.63 1.76
C PRO A 75 -5.16 15.92 0.74
N LEU A 76 -5.06 16.29 -0.55
CA LEU A 76 -5.75 15.58 -1.63
C LEU A 76 -5.16 14.17 -1.81
N VAL A 77 -3.83 14.05 -1.78
CA VAL A 77 -3.13 12.76 -1.88
C VAL A 77 -3.53 11.83 -0.74
N GLN A 78 -3.56 12.34 0.50
CA GLN A 78 -4.02 11.56 1.65
C GLN A 78 -5.47 11.09 1.46
N SER A 79 -6.36 11.96 0.99
CA SER A 79 -7.77 11.58 0.72
C SER A 79 -7.90 10.49 -0.35
N ILE A 80 -7.02 10.52 -1.37
CA ILE A 80 -6.93 9.46 -2.39
C ILE A 80 -6.45 8.15 -1.76
N ILE A 81 -5.38 8.20 -0.95
CA ILE A 81 -4.81 7.02 -0.28
C ILE A 81 -5.86 6.39 0.66
N ASP A 82 -6.56 7.19 1.47
CA ASP A 82 -7.61 6.71 2.37
C ASP A 82 -8.73 5.99 1.61
N ALA A 83 -9.14 6.54 0.46
CA ALA A 83 -10.15 5.91 -0.41
C ALA A 83 -9.63 4.62 -1.06
N VAL A 84 -8.38 4.59 -1.53
CA VAL A 84 -7.73 3.36 -2.04
C VAL A 84 -7.70 2.28 -0.97
N THR A 85 -7.27 2.62 0.25
CA THR A 85 -7.22 1.70 1.38
C THR A 85 -8.60 1.19 1.73
N ALA A 86 -9.62 2.06 1.75
CA ALA A 86 -11.00 1.66 1.99
C ALA A 86 -11.50 0.63 0.95
N ILE A 87 -11.21 0.85 -0.34
CA ILE A 87 -11.55 -0.11 -1.40
C ILE A 87 -10.80 -1.43 -1.20
N VAL A 88 -9.49 -1.40 -0.96
CA VAL A 88 -8.66 -2.62 -0.76
C VAL A 88 -9.15 -3.44 0.43
N VAL A 89 -9.55 -2.79 1.53
CA VAL A 89 -10.09 -3.48 2.73
C VAL A 89 -11.34 -4.30 2.40
N THR A 90 -12.14 -3.91 1.40
CA THR A 90 -13.32 -4.69 0.99
C THR A 90 -12.96 -6.07 0.43
N MET A 91 -11.69 -6.35 0.12
CA MET A 91 -11.24 -7.71 -0.26
C MET A 91 -11.57 -8.77 0.79
N HIS A 92 -11.67 -8.39 2.07
CA HIS A 92 -12.05 -9.30 3.16
C HIS A 92 -13.52 -9.72 3.09
N GLN A 93 -14.34 -8.99 2.33
CA GLN A 93 -15.76 -9.27 2.08
C GLN A 93 -15.98 -9.94 0.71
N GLU A 94 -14.93 -10.05 -0.11
CA GLU A 94 -15.02 -10.66 -1.45
C GLU A 94 -15.47 -12.12 -1.34
N LYS A 95 -16.59 -12.42 -1.98
CA LYS A 95 -17.03 -13.80 -2.17
C LYS A 95 -16.29 -14.33 -3.39
N PHE A 96 -15.18 -15.03 -3.14
CA PHE A 96 -14.43 -15.75 -4.16
C PHE A 96 -15.23 -16.98 -4.63
N GLU A 97 -16.37 -16.73 -5.29
CA GLU A 97 -17.31 -17.75 -5.73
C GLU A 97 -16.71 -18.55 -6.89
N ALA A 98 -16.36 -19.81 -6.63
CA ALA A 98 -15.98 -20.76 -7.64
C ALA A 98 -17.25 -21.24 -8.36
N SER A 99 -17.68 -20.54 -9.42
CA SER A 99 -18.60 -21.19 -10.36
C SER A 99 -17.86 -22.35 -11.04
N LEU A 100 -18.42 -23.56 -10.94
CA LEU A 100 -17.89 -24.79 -11.54
C LEU A 100 -17.75 -24.70 -13.07
N GLU A 101 -18.43 -23.74 -13.71
CA GLU A 101 -18.31 -23.46 -15.15
C GLU A 101 -17.18 -22.46 -15.49
N THR A 102 -16.67 -21.72 -14.50
CA THR A 102 -15.70 -20.62 -14.68
C THR A 102 -14.26 -21.09 -14.84
N PHE A 103 -13.95 -22.38 -14.58
CA PHE A 103 -12.60 -22.93 -14.78
C PHE A 103 -12.13 -22.97 -16.25
N LYS A 104 -13.00 -22.60 -17.21
CA LYS A 104 -12.68 -22.61 -18.65
C LYS A 104 -12.42 -21.22 -19.25
N THR A 105 -12.68 -20.12 -18.54
CA THR A 105 -12.50 -18.77 -19.06
C THR A 105 -11.99 -17.84 -17.97
N VAL A 106 -10.87 -17.15 -18.28
CA VAL A 106 -10.22 -16.00 -17.62
C VAL A 106 -10.60 -15.79 -16.13
N PRO A 107 -9.63 -15.81 -15.18
CA PRO A 107 -9.92 -15.46 -13.79
C PRO A 107 -10.66 -14.12 -13.75
N GLN A 108 -11.90 -14.14 -13.25
CA GLN A 108 -12.73 -12.95 -13.16
C GLN A 108 -12.03 -11.98 -12.21
N CYS A 109 -11.83 -10.74 -12.66
CA CYS A 109 -11.32 -9.66 -11.82
C CYS A 109 -12.28 -9.48 -10.63
N SER A 110 -11.74 -9.57 -9.41
CA SER A 110 -12.48 -9.40 -8.15
C SER A 110 -13.21 -8.05 -8.12
N LEU A 111 -14.34 -7.96 -7.42
CA LEU A 111 -15.18 -6.75 -7.45
C LEU A 111 -14.43 -5.54 -6.90
N TYR A 112 -13.74 -5.69 -5.78
CA TYR A 112 -12.91 -4.62 -5.21
C TYR A 112 -11.80 -4.15 -6.17
N MET A 113 -11.25 -5.05 -7.00
CA MET A 113 -10.24 -4.68 -8.00
C MET A 113 -10.83 -3.88 -9.16
N ARG A 114 -12.08 -4.17 -9.57
CA ARG A 114 -12.77 -3.34 -10.58
C ARG A 114 -13.07 -1.96 -10.04
N GLU A 115 -13.56 -1.88 -8.81
CA GLU A 115 -13.80 -0.60 -8.13
C GLU A 115 -12.50 0.20 -8.00
N LEU A 116 -11.39 -0.45 -7.63
CA LEU A 116 -10.07 0.18 -7.55
C LEU A 116 -9.60 0.71 -8.91
N GLN A 117 -9.79 -0.08 -9.98
CA GLN A 117 -9.47 0.34 -11.35
C GLN A 117 -10.28 1.56 -11.80
N GLU A 118 -11.59 1.54 -11.57
CA GLU A 118 -12.49 2.65 -11.92
C GLU A 118 -12.16 3.91 -11.12
N PHE A 119 -11.94 3.74 -9.81
CA PHE A 119 -11.56 4.83 -8.91
C PHE A 119 -10.25 5.49 -9.34
N LEU A 120 -9.17 4.72 -9.56
CA LEU A 120 -7.87 5.29 -9.92
C LEU A 120 -7.85 5.86 -11.34
N SER A 121 -8.63 5.31 -12.27
CA SER A 121 -8.85 5.92 -13.58
C SER A 121 -9.50 7.30 -13.45
N ARG A 122 -10.48 7.45 -12.56
CA ARG A 122 -11.11 8.73 -12.25
C ARG A 122 -10.11 9.67 -11.58
N VAL A 123 -9.34 9.20 -10.61
CA VAL A 123 -8.33 9.99 -9.90
C VAL A 123 -7.32 10.58 -10.86
N GLN A 124 -6.75 9.74 -11.72
CA GLN A 124 -5.79 10.19 -12.73
C GLN A 124 -6.38 11.31 -13.59
N LYS A 125 -7.61 11.13 -14.09
CA LYS A 125 -8.23 12.02 -15.07
C LYS A 125 -8.80 13.30 -14.47
N GLN A 126 -9.34 13.23 -13.26
CA GLN A 126 -10.10 14.32 -12.66
C GLN A 126 -9.32 15.10 -11.61
N PHE A 127 -8.42 14.44 -10.89
CA PHE A 127 -7.69 15.04 -9.77
C PHE A 127 -6.20 15.26 -10.07
N LEU A 128 -5.53 14.35 -10.78
CA LEU A 128 -4.09 14.47 -11.04
C LEU A 128 -3.74 15.17 -12.36
N SER A 129 -4.39 14.81 -13.48
CA SER A 129 -4.07 15.38 -14.79
C SER A 129 -4.32 16.89 -14.95
N PRO A 130 -5.18 17.56 -14.15
CA PRO A 130 -5.28 19.03 -14.20
C PRO A 130 -4.03 19.76 -13.72
N PHE A 131 -3.18 19.12 -12.92
CA PHE A 131 -1.89 19.68 -12.54
C PHE A 131 -0.90 19.60 -13.70
N GLU A 132 0.00 20.58 -13.80
CA GLU A 132 1.11 20.51 -14.74
C GLU A 132 2.00 19.29 -14.48
N GLN A 133 2.40 18.60 -15.55
CA GLN A 133 3.28 17.44 -15.50
C GLN A 133 4.70 17.85 -15.08
N THR A 134 4.93 17.91 -13.78
CA THR A 134 6.22 18.18 -13.14
C THR A 134 6.77 16.90 -12.50
N GLU A 135 8.06 16.89 -12.19
CA GLU A 135 8.68 15.79 -11.41
C GLU A 135 7.99 15.60 -10.06
N TYR A 136 7.58 16.70 -9.40
CA TYR A 136 6.82 16.65 -8.15
C TYR A 136 5.50 15.87 -8.31
N MET A 137 4.70 16.18 -9.33
CA MET A 137 3.44 15.46 -9.57
C MET A 137 3.65 14.00 -9.99
N LYS A 138 4.76 13.67 -10.66
CA LYS A 138 5.13 12.28 -10.93
C LYS A 138 5.44 11.53 -9.63
N ASN A 139 6.19 12.15 -8.72
CA ASN A 139 6.50 11.56 -7.42
C ASN A 139 5.23 11.35 -6.58
N VAL A 140 4.26 12.27 -6.66
CA VAL A 140 2.92 12.10 -6.04
C VAL A 140 2.18 10.89 -6.59
N ALA A 141 2.19 10.67 -7.92
CA ALA A 141 1.55 9.50 -8.51
C ALA A 141 2.25 8.19 -8.11
N ILE A 142 3.59 8.22 -8.00
CA ILE A 142 4.39 7.10 -7.50
C ILE A 142 4.06 6.81 -6.03
N GLU A 143 3.94 7.82 -5.18
CA GLU A 143 3.58 7.70 -3.77
C GLU A 143 2.23 6.96 -3.60
N ILE A 144 1.20 7.34 -4.35
CA ILE A 144 -0.10 6.67 -4.34
C ILE A 144 0.04 5.18 -4.74
N ALA A 145 0.84 4.89 -5.78
CA ALA A 145 1.08 3.52 -6.24
C ALA A 145 1.85 2.68 -5.21
N GLN A 146 2.83 3.28 -4.52
CA GLN A 146 3.60 2.64 -3.46
C GLN A 146 2.70 2.25 -2.29
N GLU A 147 1.88 3.19 -1.81
CA GLU A 147 0.94 2.93 -0.71
C GLU A 147 -0.06 1.85 -1.09
N MET A 148 -0.69 1.93 -2.27
CA MET A 148 -1.60 0.91 -2.76
C MET A 148 -0.98 -0.50 -2.73
N CYS A 149 0.28 -0.65 -3.15
CA CYS A 149 0.97 -1.94 -3.09
C CYS A 149 1.17 -2.44 -1.66
N ARG A 150 1.59 -1.55 -0.74
CA ARG A 150 1.80 -1.89 0.67
C ARG A 150 0.50 -2.36 1.32
N PHE A 151 -0.57 -1.58 1.17
CA PHE A 151 -1.89 -1.93 1.68
C PHE A 151 -2.42 -3.24 1.08
N PHE A 152 -2.29 -3.42 -0.23
CA PHE A 152 -2.73 -4.65 -0.90
C PHE A 152 -2.02 -5.89 -0.33
N ILE A 153 -0.69 -5.87 -0.20
CA ILE A 153 0.07 -7.01 0.32
C ILE A 153 -0.25 -7.26 1.80
N LEU A 154 -0.36 -6.20 2.61
CA LEU A 154 -0.74 -6.30 4.02
C LEU A 154 -2.10 -6.99 4.18
N HIS A 155 -3.11 -6.54 3.44
CA HIS A 155 -4.45 -7.13 3.55
C HIS A 155 -4.56 -8.50 2.89
N ALA A 156 -3.85 -8.76 1.78
CA ALA A 156 -3.82 -10.07 1.13
C ALA A 156 -3.26 -11.16 2.05
N THR A 157 -2.23 -10.83 2.85
CA THR A 157 -1.63 -11.77 3.82
C THR A 157 -2.50 -12.00 5.05
N LEU A 158 -3.49 -11.15 5.33
CA LEU A 158 -4.47 -11.32 6.43
C LEU A 158 -5.73 -12.09 6.03
N LEU A 159 -5.90 -12.39 4.75
CA LEU A 159 -7.13 -12.95 4.22
C LEU A 159 -7.38 -14.36 4.74
N ARG A 160 -8.49 -14.60 5.44
CA ARG A 160 -8.88 -15.93 5.95
C ARG A 160 -10.36 -16.24 5.75
N PRO A 161 -10.75 -17.52 5.61
CA PRO A 161 -9.89 -18.68 5.36
C PRO A 161 -9.25 -18.63 3.97
N LEU A 162 -7.96 -18.96 3.84
CA LEU A 162 -7.22 -18.85 2.57
C LEU A 162 -7.18 -20.18 1.80
N SER A 163 -8.25 -20.49 1.06
CA SER A 163 -8.31 -21.69 0.22
C SER A 163 -7.42 -21.60 -1.03
N ASN A 164 -7.04 -22.74 -1.62
CA ASN A 164 -6.26 -22.78 -2.87
C ASN A 164 -6.90 -21.94 -3.99
N HIS A 165 -8.23 -21.93 -4.08
CA HIS A 165 -8.95 -21.09 -5.05
C HIS A 165 -8.77 -19.60 -4.78
N ARG A 166 -8.96 -19.15 -3.52
CA ARG A 166 -8.74 -17.75 -3.14
C ARG A 166 -7.31 -17.30 -3.42
N ARG A 167 -6.31 -18.18 -3.21
CA ARG A 167 -4.92 -17.86 -3.55
C ARG A 167 -4.70 -17.66 -5.04
N LEU A 168 -5.32 -18.47 -5.90
CA LEU A 168 -5.26 -18.28 -7.36
C LEU A 168 -5.93 -16.97 -7.78
N CYS A 169 -7.07 -16.63 -7.19
CA CYS A 169 -7.73 -15.34 -7.41
C CYS A 169 -6.84 -14.16 -6.97
N LEU A 170 -6.24 -14.22 -5.76
CA LEU A 170 -5.29 -13.21 -5.31
C LEU A 170 -4.07 -13.09 -6.24
N ALA A 171 -3.57 -14.20 -6.77
CA ALA A 171 -2.46 -14.16 -7.72
C ALA A 171 -2.84 -13.51 -9.06
N ALA A 172 -4.12 -13.59 -9.46
CA ALA A 172 -4.66 -12.83 -10.58
C ALA A 172 -4.85 -11.35 -10.21
N ASP A 173 -5.32 -11.05 -8.99
CA ASP A 173 -5.47 -9.69 -8.49
C ASP A 173 -4.13 -8.96 -8.39
N CYS A 174 -3.03 -9.64 -8.04
CA CYS A 174 -1.68 -9.06 -8.12
C CYS A 174 -1.36 -8.52 -9.53
N ALA A 175 -1.78 -9.23 -10.59
CA ALA A 175 -1.61 -8.74 -11.96
C ALA A 175 -2.52 -7.54 -12.26
N GLN A 176 -3.71 -7.50 -11.67
CA GLN A 176 -4.61 -6.34 -11.78
C GLN A 176 -4.04 -5.12 -11.06
N VAL A 177 -3.37 -5.27 -9.91
CA VAL A 177 -2.66 -4.18 -9.22
C VAL A 177 -1.57 -3.60 -10.13
N GLU A 178 -0.80 -4.44 -10.83
CA GLU A 178 0.19 -3.96 -11.82
C GLU A 178 -0.46 -3.16 -12.96
N LEU A 179 -1.61 -3.62 -13.48
CA LEU A 179 -2.35 -2.90 -14.51
C LEU A 179 -2.86 -1.55 -14.01
N VAL A 180 -3.38 -1.50 -12.78
CA VAL A 180 -3.82 -0.28 -12.12
C VAL A 180 -2.68 0.72 -11.94
N MET A 181 -1.50 0.26 -11.51
CA MET A 181 -0.33 1.13 -11.34
C MET A 181 0.11 1.80 -12.64
N ASN A 182 -0.04 1.13 -13.80
CA ASN A 182 0.28 1.72 -15.11
C ASN A 182 -0.63 2.91 -15.47
N ILE A 183 -1.77 3.10 -14.78
CA ILE A 183 -2.60 4.30 -14.92
C ILE A 183 -1.89 5.51 -14.29
N LEU A 184 -1.18 5.29 -13.19
CA LEU A 184 -0.53 6.34 -12.39
C LEU A 184 0.91 6.60 -12.82
N CYS A 185 1.66 5.54 -13.15
CA CYS A 185 3.09 5.57 -13.36
C CYS A 185 3.47 5.21 -14.80
N ASP A 186 4.34 6.01 -15.42
CA ASP A 186 4.90 5.71 -16.75
C ASP A 186 5.75 4.43 -16.74
N ARG A 187 6.42 4.16 -15.62
CA ARG A 187 7.31 3.01 -15.43
C ARG A 187 7.12 2.41 -14.04
N LEU A 188 6.72 1.15 -13.98
CA LEU A 188 6.54 0.44 -12.70
C LEU A 188 7.84 0.29 -11.91
N SER A 189 9.00 0.33 -12.56
CA SER A 189 10.30 0.32 -11.88
C SER A 189 10.49 1.48 -10.92
N ASP A 190 9.83 2.62 -11.20
CA ASP A 190 10.00 3.85 -10.44
C ASP A 190 9.23 3.78 -9.10
N VAL A 191 8.27 2.85 -8.98
CA VAL A 191 7.59 2.51 -7.72
C VAL A 191 8.59 1.92 -6.71
N GLY A 192 9.64 1.24 -7.19
CA GLY A 192 10.72 0.73 -6.37
C GLY A 192 10.33 -0.49 -5.52
N GLU A 193 10.70 -0.46 -4.25
CA GLU A 193 10.62 -1.60 -3.33
C GLU A 193 9.20 -2.19 -3.17
N PRO A 194 8.12 -1.40 -3.06
CA PRO A 194 6.75 -1.95 -2.99
C PRO A 194 6.34 -2.77 -4.23
N TYR A 195 6.78 -2.37 -5.41
CA TYR A 195 6.54 -3.13 -6.64
C TYR A 195 7.37 -4.42 -6.68
N LEU A 196 8.63 -4.38 -6.22
CA LEU A 196 9.44 -5.59 -6.07
C LEU A 196 8.80 -6.57 -5.08
N MET A 197 8.27 -6.09 -3.96
CA MET A 197 7.50 -6.93 -3.03
C MET A 197 6.29 -7.56 -3.71
N LEU A 198 5.48 -6.81 -4.46
CA LEU A 198 4.31 -7.34 -5.17
C LEU A 198 4.70 -8.47 -6.15
N ARG A 199 5.79 -8.25 -6.90
CA ARG A 199 6.33 -9.24 -7.84
C ARG A 199 6.84 -10.50 -7.14
N SER A 200 7.51 -10.35 -6.00
CA SER A 200 7.98 -11.47 -5.19
C SER A 200 6.84 -12.19 -4.47
N PHE A 201 5.75 -11.48 -4.15
CA PHE A 201 4.61 -12.00 -3.40
C PHE A 201 3.73 -12.89 -4.28
N ARG A 202 3.48 -12.50 -5.53
CA ARG A 202 2.56 -13.20 -6.43
C ARG A 202 2.89 -14.70 -6.60
N PRO A 203 4.16 -15.14 -6.80
CA PRO A 203 4.50 -16.56 -6.85
C PRO A 203 4.25 -17.31 -5.54
N LEU A 204 4.37 -16.67 -4.37
CA LEU A 204 4.18 -17.32 -3.07
C LEU A 204 2.74 -17.81 -2.88
N LEU A 205 1.75 -17.12 -3.49
CA LEU A 205 0.34 -17.50 -3.40
C LEU A 205 0.05 -18.87 -4.02
N VAL A 206 0.85 -19.33 -4.98
CA VAL A 206 0.66 -20.64 -5.62
C VAL A 206 1.54 -21.75 -5.04
N GLN A 207 2.43 -21.40 -4.11
CA GLN A 207 3.33 -22.33 -3.44
C GLN A 207 2.68 -23.01 -2.22
N SER A 208 3.27 -24.13 -1.80
CA SER A 208 3.06 -24.75 -0.49
C SER A 208 3.74 -23.95 0.62
N ALA A 209 3.36 -24.19 1.88
CA ALA A 209 3.94 -23.50 3.03
C ALA A 209 5.45 -23.77 3.14
N GLU A 210 5.89 -24.99 2.82
CA GLU A 210 7.28 -25.41 2.82
C GLU A 210 8.11 -24.69 1.75
N GLU A 211 7.55 -24.57 0.54
CA GLU A 211 8.19 -23.84 -0.58
C GLU A 211 8.31 -22.34 -0.29
N ILE A 212 7.30 -21.75 0.36
CA ILE A 212 7.33 -20.36 0.81
C ILE A 212 8.52 -20.16 1.75
N VAL A 213 8.64 -20.96 2.82
CA VAL A 213 9.76 -20.86 3.77
C VAL A 213 11.11 -21.04 3.08
N SER A 214 11.23 -22.01 2.17
CA SER A 214 12.44 -22.25 1.39
C SER A 214 12.83 -21.03 0.54
N THR A 215 11.85 -20.33 -0.03
CA THR A 215 12.07 -19.12 -0.83
C THR A 215 12.49 -17.94 0.05
N CYS A 216 11.89 -17.78 1.22
CA CYS A 216 12.10 -16.61 2.10
C CYS A 216 13.50 -16.55 2.73
N VAL A 217 14.18 -17.70 2.85
CA VAL A 217 15.55 -17.77 3.39
C VAL A 217 16.64 -17.58 2.32
N GLN A 218 16.25 -17.38 1.05
CA GLN A 218 17.21 -17.17 -0.03
C GLN A 218 17.77 -15.74 -0.01
N PRO A 219 19.06 -15.57 -0.38
CA PRO A 219 19.65 -14.24 -0.51
C PRO A 219 18.87 -13.38 -1.52
N GLY A 220 18.59 -12.12 -1.16
CA GLY A 220 17.88 -11.18 -2.03
C GLY A 220 16.36 -11.26 -1.96
N PHE A 221 15.79 -12.08 -1.07
CA PHE A 221 14.37 -12.03 -0.76
C PHE A 221 14.00 -10.67 -0.15
N CYS A 222 12.94 -10.03 -0.66
CA CYS A 222 12.63 -8.63 -0.36
C CYS A 222 11.35 -8.41 0.45
N ILE A 223 10.59 -9.45 0.79
CA ILE A 223 9.36 -9.28 1.58
C ILE A 223 9.71 -9.40 3.07
N PRO A 224 9.24 -8.47 3.93
CA PRO A 224 9.38 -8.60 5.39
C PRO A 224 8.87 -9.95 5.92
N LEU A 225 9.63 -10.59 6.81
CA LEU A 225 9.28 -11.89 7.39
C LEU A 225 7.97 -11.85 8.18
N SER A 226 7.62 -10.70 8.75
CA SER A 226 6.35 -10.46 9.42
C SER A 226 5.15 -10.70 8.50
N LEU A 227 5.21 -10.22 7.25
CA LEU A 227 4.17 -10.47 6.24
C LEU A 227 4.14 -11.94 5.80
N ILE A 228 5.29 -12.61 5.74
CA ILE A 228 5.37 -14.04 5.42
C ILE A 228 4.78 -14.90 6.53
N ILE A 229 5.11 -14.62 7.78
CA ILE A 229 4.55 -15.32 8.93
C ILE A 229 3.04 -15.10 8.98
N GLN A 230 2.58 -13.88 8.70
CA GLN A 230 1.16 -13.57 8.56
C GLN A 230 0.48 -14.38 7.45
N LEU A 231 1.11 -14.51 6.28
CA LEU A 231 0.65 -15.38 5.20
C LEU A 231 0.57 -16.84 5.65
N LEU A 232 1.59 -17.38 6.33
CA LEU A 232 1.57 -18.75 6.84
C LEU A 232 0.45 -18.95 7.88
N ILE A 233 0.21 -17.98 8.76
CA ILE A 233 -0.93 -17.99 9.68
C ILE A 233 -2.25 -18.01 8.90
N SER A 234 -2.37 -17.23 7.81
CA SER A 234 -3.59 -17.21 6.99
C SER A 234 -3.90 -18.55 6.30
N MET A 235 -2.85 -19.32 5.98
CA MET A 235 -2.92 -20.69 5.44
C MET A 235 -3.18 -21.76 6.51
N SER A 236 -3.15 -21.38 7.78
CA SER A 236 -3.32 -22.29 8.92
C SER A 236 -4.80 -22.55 9.23
N PRO A 237 -5.12 -23.65 9.92
CA PRO A 237 -6.44 -23.85 10.53
C PRO A 237 -6.84 -22.70 11.46
N GLU A 238 -8.14 -22.48 11.64
CA GLU A 238 -8.69 -21.39 12.48
C GLU A 238 -8.27 -21.48 13.95
N GLU A 239 -7.85 -22.68 14.42
CA GLU A 239 -7.36 -22.85 15.78
C GLU A 239 -6.09 -22.04 16.06
N LEU A 240 -5.26 -21.77 15.06
CA LEU A 240 -4.21 -20.76 15.13
C LEU A 240 -4.84 -19.41 14.76
N PRO A 241 -5.12 -18.52 15.73
CA PRO A 241 -5.81 -17.27 15.45
C PRO A 241 -4.98 -16.33 14.57
N SER A 242 -5.65 -15.44 13.85
CA SER A 242 -4.98 -14.34 13.17
C SER A 242 -4.33 -13.39 14.19
N PRO A 243 -3.27 -12.64 13.81
CA PRO A 243 -2.55 -11.75 14.73
C PRO A 243 -3.45 -10.75 15.48
N HIS A 244 -4.48 -10.21 14.82
CA HIS A 244 -5.43 -9.30 15.47
C HIS A 244 -6.38 -10.01 16.43
N GLN A 245 -6.75 -11.26 16.14
CA GLN A 245 -7.68 -12.05 16.96
C GLN A 245 -7.05 -12.49 18.28
N SER A 246 -5.73 -12.78 18.30
CA SER A 246 -5.02 -13.22 19.52
C SER A 246 -5.05 -12.19 20.65
N VAL A 247 -5.20 -10.91 20.30
CA VAL A 247 -5.27 -9.78 21.25
C VAL A 247 -6.62 -9.05 21.25
N GLY A 248 -7.63 -9.61 20.57
CA GLY A 248 -8.98 -9.03 20.51
C GLY A 248 -9.08 -7.69 19.76
N TRP A 249 -8.20 -7.44 18.80
CA TRP A 249 -8.25 -6.25 17.94
C TRP A 249 -9.13 -6.47 16.71
N SER A 250 -9.71 -5.38 16.19
CA SER A 250 -10.28 -5.39 14.84
C SER A 250 -9.17 -5.50 13.80
N LEU A 251 -9.52 -5.97 12.60
CA LEU A 251 -8.58 -6.06 11.48
C LEU A 251 -8.02 -4.67 11.12
N THR A 252 -8.86 -3.64 11.10
CA THR A 252 -8.46 -2.25 10.82
C THR A 252 -7.45 -1.74 11.85
N ARG A 253 -7.70 -1.97 13.16
CA ARG A 253 -6.77 -1.56 14.23
C ARG A 253 -5.40 -2.24 14.08
N TYR A 254 -5.38 -3.49 13.65
CA TYR A 254 -4.12 -4.20 13.42
C TYR A 254 -3.37 -3.66 12.19
N ALA A 255 -4.07 -3.36 11.10
CA ALA A 255 -3.46 -2.75 9.92
C ALA A 255 -2.84 -1.37 10.26
N GLU A 256 -3.60 -0.52 10.95
CA GLU A 256 -3.11 0.77 11.47
C GLU A 256 -1.90 0.60 12.40
N TRP A 257 -1.93 -0.39 13.29
CA TRP A 257 -0.79 -0.69 14.15
C TRP A 257 0.43 -1.10 13.32
N PHE A 258 0.25 -1.98 12.33
CA PHE A 258 1.33 -2.46 11.47
C PHE A 258 2.01 -1.31 10.71
N GLU A 259 1.23 -0.38 10.17
CA GLU A 259 1.72 0.82 9.48
C GLU A 259 2.52 1.75 10.39
N ASN A 260 2.03 1.97 11.62
CA ASN A 260 2.68 2.85 12.59
C ASN A 260 3.90 2.21 13.28
N HIS A 261 4.18 0.92 13.06
CA HIS A 261 5.31 0.20 13.65
C HIS A 261 6.21 -0.37 12.55
N PRO A 262 7.06 0.44 11.90
CA PRO A 262 7.92 0.00 10.79
C PRO A 262 9.05 -0.95 11.20
N SER A 263 9.33 -1.04 12.51
CA SER A 263 10.34 -1.95 13.06
C SER A 263 9.92 -3.40 12.83
N GLU A 264 10.68 -4.11 12.00
CA GLU A 264 10.46 -5.53 11.75
C GLU A 264 10.62 -6.37 13.03
N ALA A 265 11.56 -5.99 13.91
CA ALA A 265 11.75 -6.66 15.19
C ALA A 265 10.49 -6.58 16.09
N ASP A 266 9.82 -5.43 16.13
CA ASP A 266 8.59 -5.24 16.92
C ASP A 266 7.43 -6.04 16.31
N ARG A 267 7.32 -6.05 14.98
CA ARG A 267 6.34 -6.87 14.25
C ARG A 267 6.54 -8.36 14.51
N LEU A 268 7.77 -8.85 14.45
CA LEU A 268 8.11 -10.24 14.73
C LEU A 268 7.87 -10.59 16.20
N SER A 269 8.15 -9.68 17.14
CA SER A 269 7.86 -9.86 18.56
C SER A 269 6.35 -10.01 18.81
N PHE A 270 5.53 -9.17 18.19
CA PHE A 270 4.07 -9.26 18.26
C PHE A 270 3.56 -10.61 17.72
N LEU A 271 4.04 -11.02 16.53
CA LEU A 271 3.64 -12.29 15.91
C LEU A 271 4.10 -13.49 16.73
N ARG A 272 5.28 -13.41 17.36
CA ARG A 272 5.78 -14.46 18.25
C ARG A 272 4.84 -14.65 19.44
N GLY A 273 4.39 -13.58 20.08
CA GLY A 273 3.40 -13.65 21.15
C GLY A 273 2.09 -14.34 20.72
N THR A 274 1.64 -14.10 19.49
CA THR A 274 0.46 -14.79 18.91
C THR A 274 0.68 -16.31 18.81
N VAL A 275 1.83 -16.72 18.28
CA VAL A 275 2.17 -18.13 18.03
C VAL A 275 2.46 -18.87 19.35
N GLU A 276 3.08 -18.22 20.31
CA GLU A 276 3.33 -18.77 21.66
C GLU A 276 2.02 -18.97 22.44
N SER A 277 1.10 -18.00 22.38
CA SER A 277 -0.22 -18.13 22.99
C SER A 277 -1.02 -19.31 22.40
N TYR A 278 -0.94 -19.49 21.08
CA TYR A 278 -1.50 -20.68 20.43
C TYR A 278 -0.86 -21.97 20.94
N ALA A 279 0.47 -22.03 21.04
CA ALA A 279 1.17 -23.22 21.50
C ALA A 279 0.76 -23.61 22.93
N GLN A 280 0.65 -22.62 23.83
CA GLN A 280 0.15 -22.82 25.19
C GLN A 280 -1.27 -23.38 25.18
N HIS A 281 -2.17 -22.82 24.37
CA HIS A 281 -3.54 -23.30 24.25
C HIS A 281 -3.62 -24.76 23.76
N ILE A 282 -2.79 -25.16 22.79
CA ILE A 282 -2.71 -26.55 22.32
C ILE A 282 -2.29 -27.51 23.44
N ILE A 283 -1.30 -27.10 24.25
CA ILE A 283 -0.81 -27.87 25.39
C ILE A 283 -1.89 -28.01 26.47
N GLU A 284 -2.56 -26.90 26.83
CA GLU A 284 -3.63 -26.88 27.83
C GLU A 284 -4.83 -27.74 27.44
N GLN A 285 -5.15 -27.81 26.15
CA GLN A 285 -6.27 -28.61 25.61
C GLN A 285 -5.87 -30.07 25.32
N GLU A 286 -4.65 -30.49 25.66
CA GLU A 286 -4.10 -31.83 25.40
C GLU A 286 -4.27 -32.29 23.94
N LYS A 287 -4.21 -31.34 22.99
CA LYS A 287 -4.37 -31.66 21.57
C LYS A 287 -3.11 -32.38 21.05
N PRO A 288 -3.28 -33.41 20.20
CA PRO A 288 -2.17 -34.29 19.83
C PRO A 288 -1.17 -33.66 18.86
N GLN A 289 -1.57 -32.62 18.12
CA GLN A 289 -0.77 -32.05 17.03
C GLN A 289 -0.98 -30.55 16.90
N TYR A 290 0.10 -29.83 16.57
CA TYR A 290 0.06 -28.43 16.16
C TYR A 290 -0.38 -28.30 14.70
N ALA A 291 -0.77 -27.10 14.28
CA ALA A 291 -0.95 -26.77 12.87
C ALA A 291 0.32 -27.08 12.06
N ILE A 292 0.16 -27.59 10.83
CA ILE A 292 1.28 -28.00 9.96
C ILE A 292 2.26 -26.83 9.68
N THR A 293 1.74 -25.61 9.65
CA THR A 293 2.47 -24.36 9.47
C THR A 293 3.22 -23.90 10.72
N TYR A 294 2.86 -24.35 11.93
CA TYR A 294 3.51 -23.95 13.18
C TYR A 294 5.04 -24.19 13.18
N PRO A 295 5.57 -25.41 12.90
CA PRO A 295 7.01 -25.62 12.86
C PRO A 295 7.70 -24.81 11.75
N LEU A 296 7.00 -24.47 10.68
CA LEU A 296 7.52 -23.63 9.59
C LEU A 296 7.67 -22.17 10.04
N ILE A 297 6.69 -21.65 10.77
CA ILE A 297 6.73 -20.31 11.36
C ILE A 297 7.88 -20.21 12.39
N MET A 298 8.06 -21.24 13.23
CA MET A 298 9.16 -21.27 14.20
C MET A 298 10.54 -21.22 13.53
N LYS A 299 10.73 -21.89 12.39
CA LYS A 299 11.97 -21.80 11.61
C LYS A 299 12.25 -20.37 11.13
N LEU A 300 11.23 -19.63 10.70
CA LEU A 300 11.41 -18.23 10.28
C LEU A 300 11.80 -17.33 11.44
N PHE A 301 11.23 -17.58 12.62
CA PHE A 301 11.63 -16.89 13.84
C PHE A 301 13.08 -17.17 14.24
N GLU A 302 13.55 -18.41 14.14
CA GLU A 302 14.97 -18.75 14.39
C GLU A 302 15.90 -18.10 13.36
N PHE A 303 15.50 -18.11 12.09
CA PHE A 303 16.23 -17.45 11.02
C PHE A 303 16.36 -15.94 11.27
N SER A 304 15.29 -15.27 11.70
CA SER A 304 15.33 -13.82 12.01
C SER A 304 16.29 -13.44 13.15
N CYS A 305 16.60 -14.37 14.06
CA CYS A 305 17.58 -14.14 15.12
C CYS A 305 19.03 -14.38 14.66
N SER A 306 19.21 -14.99 13.49
CA SER A 306 20.51 -15.40 12.94
C SER A 306 21.09 -14.40 11.93
N VAL A 307 20.30 -13.40 11.52
CA VAL A 307 20.64 -12.35 10.56
C VAL A 307 20.76 -11.02 11.29
#